data_AF-J1ZLY3-F1
#
_entry.id   AF-J1ZLY3-F1
#
_cell.length_a   1.000
_cell.length_b   1.000
_cell.length_c   1.000
_cell.angle_alpha   90.00
_cell.angle_beta   90.00
_cell.angle_gamma   90.00
#
_symmetry.space_group_name_H-M   'P 1'
#
loop_
_entity.id
_entity.type
_entity.pdbx_description
1 polymer ?
#
loop_
_entity_poly.entity_id
_entity_poly.type
_entity_poly.pdbx_seq_one_letter_code
_entity_poly.pdbx_strand_id
1 'polypeptide(L)'
;MAAFWRVNLTVRQLAPLFGVSKSAADRIVDHLGPVLALRPRKRFAQETVFIVDGTLVPIRGHTIAERSKNYRYSTDHQVVVDADTRLVVVVGRPLAGDRNDCKAWDESGAKAAVGRTLTIADGGCPGTGLVIPHRGERGQTDCRPGRWNATNPTSRSAPASSTFSPA
;
A
#
# COMPACT_ATOMS: atom_id res chain seq x y z
N MET A 1 4.41 2.29 -21.64
CA MET A 1 4.99 1.13 -20.91
C MET A 1 5.47 1.60 -19.55
N ALA A 2 4.73 1.30 -18.48
CA ALA A 2 5.20 1.52 -17.11
C ALA A 2 5.75 0.19 -16.61
N ALA A 3 7.06 0.05 -16.55
CA ALA A 3 7.70 -1.08 -15.90
C ALA A 3 7.59 -0.88 -14.38
N PHE A 4 6.77 -1.70 -13.72
CA PHE A 4 6.72 -1.78 -12.26
C PHE A 4 7.98 -2.52 -11.78
N TRP A 5 9.05 -1.77 -11.53
CA TRP A 5 10.23 -2.31 -10.88
C TRP A 5 9.98 -2.36 -9.38
N ARG A 6 9.99 -3.57 -8.81
CA ARG A 6 9.94 -3.78 -7.37
C ARG A 6 11.27 -3.32 -6.77
N VAL A 7 11.30 -2.15 -6.14
CA VAL A 7 12.53 -1.46 -5.69
C VAL A 7 12.97 -1.84 -4.27
N ASN A 8 12.69 -3.05 -3.80
CA ASN A 8 13.12 -3.50 -2.48
C ASN A 8 14.59 -3.96 -2.52
N LEU A 9 15.52 -3.03 -2.75
CA LEU A 9 16.95 -3.28 -2.70
C LEU A 9 17.45 -3.24 -1.26
N THR A 10 18.17 -4.27 -0.85
CA THR A 10 18.90 -4.24 0.43
C THR A 10 20.08 -3.25 0.35
N VAL A 11 20.54 -2.69 1.48
CA VAL A 11 21.74 -1.81 1.52
C VAL A 11 22.96 -2.47 0.87
N ARG A 12 23.05 -3.82 0.92
CA ARG A 12 24.10 -4.59 0.24
C ARG A 12 24.01 -4.57 -1.29
N GLN A 13 22.80 -4.49 -1.84
CA GLN A 13 22.57 -4.35 -3.29
C GLN A 13 22.64 -2.89 -3.73
N LEU A 14 22.24 -1.96 -2.85
CA LEU A 14 22.30 -0.52 -3.10
C LEU A 14 23.74 -0.02 -3.21
N ALA A 15 24.60 -0.40 -2.26
CA ALA A 15 25.96 0.12 -2.16
C ALA A 15 26.80 -0.03 -3.46
N PRO A 16 26.81 -1.21 -4.14
CA PRO A 16 27.48 -1.36 -5.43
C PRO A 16 26.93 -0.47 -6.54
N LEU A 17 25.63 -0.16 -6.56
CA LEU A 17 25.03 0.71 -7.60
C LEU A 17 25.57 2.14 -7.54
N PHE A 18 26.06 2.56 -6.38
CA PHE A 18 26.63 3.89 -6.15
C PHE A 18 28.15 3.89 -5.95
N GLY A 19 28.81 2.73 -6.10
CA GLY A 19 30.27 2.62 -5.92
C GLY A 19 30.76 2.91 -4.50
N VAL A 20 29.88 2.78 -3.49
CA VAL A 20 30.20 3.06 -2.08
C VAL A 20 30.28 1.77 -1.27
N SER A 21 30.91 1.83 -0.09
CA SER A 21 30.86 0.70 0.85
C SER A 21 29.48 0.54 1.46
N LYS A 22 29.16 -0.68 1.94
CA LYS A 22 27.90 -0.94 2.65
C LYS A 22 27.71 0.02 3.83
N SER A 23 28.75 0.26 4.63
CA SER A 23 28.69 1.15 5.80
C SER A 23 28.55 2.62 5.42
N ALA A 24 29.14 3.04 4.30
CA ALA A 24 28.94 4.39 3.77
C ALA A 24 27.49 4.59 3.30
N ALA A 25 26.93 3.62 2.55
CA ALA A 25 25.52 3.65 2.16
C ALA A 25 24.58 3.71 3.37
N ASP A 26 24.85 2.90 4.41
CA ASP A 26 24.09 2.89 5.67
C ASP A 26 24.06 4.28 6.33
N ARG A 27 25.23 4.91 6.50
CA ARG A 27 25.34 6.27 7.07
C ARG A 27 24.69 7.35 6.23
N ILE A 28 24.79 7.24 4.90
CA ILE A 28 24.14 8.18 3.97
C ILE A 28 22.63 8.07 4.12
N VAL A 29 22.08 6.85 4.17
CA VAL A 29 20.65 6.62 4.38
C VAL A 29 20.21 7.12 5.77
N ASP A 30 20.98 6.86 6.83
CA ASP A 30 20.69 7.35 8.18
C ASP A 30 20.70 8.88 8.26
N HIS A 31 21.58 9.54 7.52
CA HIS A 31 21.67 10.99 7.47
C HIS A 31 20.54 11.62 6.64
N LEU A 32 20.25 11.04 5.47
CA LEU A 32 19.24 11.56 4.55
C LEU A 32 17.81 11.19 4.96
N GLY A 33 17.61 10.06 5.63
CA GLY A 33 16.30 9.54 6.02
C GLY A 33 15.43 10.58 6.74
N PRO A 34 15.92 11.23 7.80
CA PRO A 34 15.18 12.29 8.49
C PRO A 34 14.93 13.54 7.63
N VAL A 35 15.85 13.90 6.73
CA VAL A 35 15.75 15.08 5.87
C VAL A 35 14.74 14.86 4.73
N LEU A 36 14.67 13.62 4.24
CA LEU A 36 13.74 13.17 3.22
C LEU A 36 12.43 12.63 3.80
N ALA A 37 12.25 12.68 5.13
CA ALA A 37 11.02 12.28 5.78
C ALA A 37 9.89 13.23 5.35
N LEU A 38 9.22 12.88 4.27
CA LEU A 38 8.11 13.65 3.72
C LEU A 38 7.03 13.73 4.79
N ARG A 39 6.66 14.95 5.17
CA ARG A 39 5.46 15.16 5.98
C ARG A 39 4.29 14.57 5.19
N PRO A 40 3.47 13.68 5.79
CA PRO A 40 2.30 13.16 5.12
C PRO A 40 1.45 14.31 4.58
N ARG A 41 1.17 14.30 3.28
CA ARG A 41 0.33 15.33 2.67
C ARG A 41 -1.08 15.18 3.23
N LYS A 42 -1.68 16.30 3.67
CA LYS A 42 -3.01 16.31 4.30
C LYS A 42 -4.15 16.64 3.34
N ARG A 43 -3.82 17.12 2.14
CA ARG A 43 -4.79 17.53 1.11
C ARG A 43 -4.27 17.06 -0.24
N PHE A 44 -5.17 16.50 -1.02
CA PHE A 44 -4.90 15.96 -2.34
C PHE A 44 -5.86 16.58 -3.34
N ALA A 45 -5.45 16.70 -4.60
CA ALA A 45 -6.35 17.16 -5.64
C ALA A 45 -7.45 16.11 -5.85
N GLN A 46 -8.62 16.55 -6.31
CA GLN A 46 -9.80 15.68 -6.44
C GLN A 46 -9.59 14.52 -7.43
N GLU A 47 -8.71 14.71 -8.42
CA GLU A 47 -8.38 13.72 -9.46
C GLU A 47 -7.09 12.93 -9.15
N THR A 48 -6.49 13.13 -7.98
CA THR A 48 -5.29 12.38 -7.60
C THR A 48 -5.61 10.90 -7.48
N VAL A 49 -4.75 10.06 -8.07
CA VAL A 49 -4.80 8.61 -7.91
C VAL A 49 -3.59 8.18 -7.09
N PHE A 50 -3.84 7.37 -6.07
CA PHE A 50 -2.78 6.74 -5.29
C PHE A 50 -2.56 5.30 -5.66
N ILE A 51 -1.34 4.84 -5.44
CA ILE A 51 -0.95 3.44 -5.44
C ILE A 51 -0.47 3.13 -4.03
N VAL A 52 -1.04 2.12 -3.40
CA VAL A 52 -0.56 1.59 -2.13
C VAL A 52 0.15 0.26 -2.34
N ASP A 53 1.28 0.09 -1.66
CA ASP A 53 2.03 -1.16 -1.59
C ASP A 53 2.41 -1.47 -0.14
N GLY A 54 2.41 -2.76 0.19
CA GLY A 54 2.86 -3.29 1.48
C GLY A 54 4.27 -3.84 1.37
N THR A 55 5.17 -3.41 2.25
CA THR A 55 6.56 -3.90 2.24
C THR A 55 6.98 -4.43 3.60
N LEU A 56 7.37 -5.72 3.61
CA LEU A 56 7.91 -6.39 4.79
C LEU A 56 9.38 -6.00 4.97
N VAL A 57 9.65 -5.23 6.02
CA VAL A 57 10.99 -4.81 6.41
C VAL A 57 11.46 -5.70 7.57
N PRO A 58 12.53 -6.50 7.38
CA PRO A 58 13.13 -7.24 8.48
C PRO A 58 13.79 -6.29 9.46
N ILE A 59 13.43 -6.37 10.74
CA ILE A 59 14.01 -5.55 11.80
C ILE A 59 14.63 -6.43 12.89
N ARG A 60 15.71 -5.95 13.51
CA ARG A 60 16.40 -6.67 14.60
C ARG A 60 15.74 -6.47 15.96
N GLY A 61 14.97 -5.39 16.13
CA GLY A 61 14.21 -5.13 17.36
C GLY A 61 12.91 -5.92 17.36
N HIS A 62 12.62 -6.63 18.45
CA HIS A 62 11.47 -7.53 18.57
C HIS A 62 10.24 -6.90 19.24
N THR A 63 10.18 -5.57 19.38
CA THR A 63 9.07 -4.88 20.06
C THR A 63 7.76 -4.90 19.27
N ILE A 64 7.84 -4.87 17.94
CA ILE A 64 6.68 -4.92 17.02
C ILE A 64 6.85 -6.05 15.99
N ALA A 65 8.08 -6.51 15.74
CA ALA A 65 8.40 -7.45 14.68
C ALA A 65 7.85 -8.85 14.95
N GLU A 66 7.15 -9.41 13.97
CA GLU A 66 6.65 -10.79 14.01
C GLU A 66 7.15 -11.59 12.82
N ARG A 67 7.04 -12.92 12.92
CA ARG A 67 7.41 -13.85 11.85
C ARG A 67 6.45 -13.73 10.67
N SER A 68 6.98 -13.46 9.49
CA SER A 68 6.21 -13.36 8.25
C SER A 68 6.54 -14.50 7.28
N LYS A 69 5.91 -14.47 6.09
CA LYS A 69 6.09 -15.48 5.04
C LYS A 69 7.56 -15.70 4.64
N ASN A 70 8.37 -14.63 4.67
CA ASN A 70 9.75 -14.65 4.17
C ASN A 70 10.80 -14.30 5.25
N TYR A 71 10.38 -13.79 6.41
CA TYR A 71 11.30 -13.29 7.42
C TYR A 71 10.97 -13.83 8.80
N ARG A 72 12.01 -14.13 9.59
CA ARG A 72 11.86 -14.60 10.96
C ARG A 72 11.28 -13.53 11.89
N TYR A 73 11.63 -12.26 11.65
CA TYR A 73 11.10 -11.09 12.34
C TYR A 73 11.04 -9.92 11.37
N SER A 74 9.86 -9.36 11.18
CA SER A 74 9.62 -8.25 10.27
C SER A 74 8.43 -7.41 10.69
N THR A 75 8.41 -6.19 10.19
CA THR A 75 7.27 -5.28 10.26
C THR A 75 6.78 -4.96 8.86
N ASP A 76 5.47 -4.94 8.69
CA ASP A 76 4.83 -4.48 7.46
C ASP A 76 4.67 -2.96 7.48
N HIS A 77 5.10 -2.31 6.40
CA HIS A 77 4.99 -0.88 6.17
C HIS A 77 4.12 -0.64 4.94
N GLN A 78 2.99 0.04 5.16
CA GLN A 78 2.10 0.45 4.07
C GLN A 78 2.58 1.80 3.53
N VAL A 79 2.92 1.85 2.24
CA VAL A 79 3.42 3.05 1.59
C VAL A 79 2.44 3.48 0.51
N VAL A 80 2.02 4.74 0.56
CA VAL A 80 1.13 5.33 -0.45
C VAL A 80 1.94 6.27 -1.32
N VAL A 81 1.85 6.06 -2.63
CA VAL A 81 2.56 6.79 -3.67
C VAL A 81 1.53 7.49 -4.56
N ASP A 82 1.78 8.76 -4.86
CA ASP A 82 1.03 9.51 -5.87
C ASP A 82 1.38 8.97 -7.27
N ALA A 83 0.37 8.51 -8.02
CA ALA A 83 0.58 7.81 -9.28
C ALA A 83 1.17 8.71 -10.39
N ASP A 84 0.92 10.01 -10.33
CA ASP A 84 1.39 10.98 -11.32
C ASP A 84 2.83 11.40 -11.01
N THR A 85 3.07 11.84 -9.78
CA THR A 85 4.38 12.36 -9.36
C THR A 85 5.37 11.26 -8.95
N ARG A 86 4.88 10.04 -8.67
CA ARG A 86 5.62 8.90 -8.13
C ARG A 86 6.29 9.16 -6.78
N LEU A 87 5.82 10.19 -6.06
CA LEU A 87 6.31 10.52 -4.72
C LEU A 87 5.53 9.78 -3.64
N VAL A 88 6.25 9.35 -2.60
CA VAL A 88 5.61 8.82 -1.38
C VAL A 88 4.88 9.96 -0.68
N VAL A 89 3.57 9.82 -0.48
CA VAL A 89 2.73 10.85 0.15
C VAL A 89 2.28 10.48 1.56
N VAL A 90 2.26 9.19 1.88
CA VAL A 90 1.94 8.65 3.21
C VAL A 90 2.79 7.41 3.46
N VAL A 91 3.35 7.30 4.66
CA VAL A 91 3.87 6.05 5.22
C VAL A 91 3.04 5.73 6.44
N GLY A 92 2.35 4.59 6.41
CA GLY A 92 1.56 4.09 7.52
C GLY A 92 2.43 3.71 8.71
N ARG A 93 1.82 3.63 9.90
CA ARG A 93 2.50 3.11 11.09
C ARG A 93 2.99 1.69 10.81
N PRO A 94 4.23 1.32 11.19
CA PRO A 94 4.71 -0.04 11.07
C PRO A 94 3.86 -1.00 11.90
N LEU A 95 3.44 -2.10 11.29
CA LEU A 95 2.68 -3.17 11.92
C LEU A 95 3.50 -4.45 11.95
N ALA A 96 3.08 -5.42 12.76
CA ALA A 96 3.69 -6.74 12.80
C ALA A 96 3.59 -7.44 11.43
N GLY A 97 4.68 -8.07 10.97
CA GLY A 97 4.79 -8.61 9.60
C GLY A 97 3.96 -9.87 9.30
N ASP A 98 3.26 -10.41 10.29
CA ASP A 98 2.31 -11.52 10.13
C ASP A 98 0.88 -11.04 9.82
N ARG A 99 0.67 -9.72 9.67
CA ARG A 99 -0.63 -9.13 9.33
C ARG A 99 -0.86 -9.26 7.83
N ASN A 100 -2.11 -9.54 7.46
CA ASN A 100 -2.52 -9.55 6.06
C ASN A 100 -2.65 -8.11 5.55
N ASP A 101 -2.37 -7.88 4.27
CA ASP A 101 -2.33 -6.54 3.67
C ASP A 101 -3.65 -5.78 3.85
N CYS A 102 -4.81 -6.45 3.82
CA CYS A 102 -6.09 -5.81 4.15
C CYS A 102 -6.11 -5.19 5.55
N LYS A 103 -5.63 -5.93 6.56
CA LYS A 103 -5.59 -5.45 7.95
C LYS A 103 -4.52 -4.38 8.09
N ALA A 104 -3.39 -4.56 7.42
CA ALA A 104 -2.32 -3.59 7.47
C ALA A 104 -2.75 -2.24 6.87
N TRP A 105 -3.50 -2.25 5.77
CA TRP A 105 -4.09 -1.05 5.17
C TRP A 105 -5.01 -0.29 6.14
N ASP A 106 -5.91 -1.01 6.82
CA ASP A 106 -6.86 -0.40 7.76
C ASP A 106 -6.16 0.09 9.04
N GLU A 107 -5.29 -0.72 9.63
CA GLU A 107 -4.68 -0.48 10.95
C GLU A 107 -3.46 0.45 10.91
N SER A 108 -2.78 0.57 9.77
CA SER A 108 -1.59 1.43 9.63
C SER A 108 -1.91 2.93 9.65
N GLY A 109 -3.20 3.29 9.56
CA GLY A 109 -3.66 4.67 9.42
C GLY A 109 -3.51 5.25 8.01
N ALA A 110 -2.94 4.50 7.06
CA ALA A 110 -2.79 4.93 5.68
C ALA A 110 -4.15 5.18 5.02
N LYS A 111 -5.13 4.30 5.25
CA LYS A 111 -6.52 4.49 4.78
C LYS A 111 -7.13 5.80 5.27
N ALA A 112 -6.97 6.10 6.56
CA ALA A 112 -7.53 7.32 7.15
C ALA A 112 -6.84 8.58 6.59
N ALA A 113 -5.52 8.51 6.35
CA ALA A 113 -4.76 9.62 5.78
C ALA A 113 -5.15 9.92 4.33
N VAL A 114 -5.44 8.88 3.54
CA VAL A 114 -5.86 9.00 2.15
C VAL A 114 -7.34 9.38 2.00
N GLY A 115 -8.18 8.96 2.94
CA GLY A 115 -9.59 9.33 2.98
C GLY A 115 -10.37 8.74 1.80
N ARG A 116 -10.97 9.61 0.97
CA ARG A 116 -11.85 9.21 -0.15
C ARG A 116 -11.13 9.21 -1.51
N THR A 117 -9.84 9.51 -1.54
CA THR A 117 -9.08 9.58 -2.79
C THR A 117 -8.93 8.19 -3.41
N LEU A 118 -9.05 8.13 -4.75
CA LEU A 118 -8.95 6.88 -5.48
C LEU A 118 -7.59 6.22 -5.22
N THR A 119 -7.61 4.98 -4.74
CA THR A 119 -6.39 4.26 -4.38
C THR A 119 -6.41 2.88 -5.01
N ILE A 120 -5.32 2.58 -5.72
CA ILE A 120 -5.05 1.30 -6.36
C ILE A 120 -4.14 0.50 -5.44
N ALA A 121 -4.42 -0.78 -5.23
CA ALA A 121 -3.59 -1.67 -4.44
C ALA A 121 -3.18 -2.89 -5.25
N ASP A 122 -2.19 -3.63 -4.77
CA ASP A 122 -1.90 -4.95 -5.30
C ASP A 122 -3.04 -5.95 -4.96
N GLY A 123 -2.92 -7.17 -5.49
CA GLY A 123 -3.92 -8.23 -5.28
C GLY A 123 -4.11 -8.67 -3.82
N GLY A 124 -3.33 -8.17 -2.86
CA GLY A 124 -3.32 -8.56 -1.45
C GLY A 124 -4.41 -7.93 -0.59
N CYS A 125 -5.15 -6.93 -1.12
CA CYS A 125 -6.09 -6.11 -0.34
C CYS A 125 -7.59 -6.30 -0.64
N PRO A 126 -8.15 -7.51 -0.88
CA PRO A 126 -9.58 -7.65 -1.20
C PRO A 126 -10.50 -7.13 -0.08
N GLY A 127 -11.64 -6.55 -0.46
CA GLY A 127 -12.68 -6.09 0.47
C GLY A 127 -12.41 -4.76 1.17
N THR A 128 -11.33 -4.06 0.83
CA THR A 128 -10.90 -2.80 1.47
C THR A 128 -11.46 -1.53 0.80
N GLY A 129 -12.15 -1.67 -0.33
CA GLY A 129 -12.62 -0.56 -1.17
C GLY A 129 -11.56 -0.03 -2.15
N LEU A 130 -10.36 -0.62 -2.16
CA LEU A 130 -9.28 -0.31 -3.09
C LEU A 130 -9.59 -0.84 -4.50
N VAL A 131 -9.11 -0.13 -5.52
CA VAL A 131 -9.12 -0.65 -6.88
C VAL A 131 -7.98 -1.66 -7.00
N ILE A 132 -8.31 -2.91 -7.30
CA ILE A 132 -7.31 -3.99 -7.41
C ILE A 132 -7.23 -4.42 -8.87
N PRO A 133 -6.02 -4.47 -9.48
CA PRO A 133 -5.84 -5.00 -10.81
C PRO A 133 -6.42 -6.41 -10.93
N HIS A 134 -7.08 -6.68 -12.06
CA HIS A 134 -7.64 -7.99 -12.32
C HIS A 134 -6.54 -9.06 -12.26
N ARG A 135 -6.70 -10.05 -11.39
CA ARG A 135 -5.80 -11.21 -11.37
C ARG A 135 -6.30 -12.21 -12.43
N GLY A 136 -5.50 -12.46 -13.46
CA GLY A 136 -5.79 -13.54 -14.41
C GLY A 136 -5.90 -14.89 -13.69
N GLU A 137 -6.74 -15.78 -14.19
CA GLU A 137 -6.86 -17.14 -13.68
C GLU A 137 -5.51 -17.88 -13.81
N ARG A 138 -5.22 -18.82 -12.90
CA ARG A 138 -4.00 -19.65 -13.00
C ARG A 138 -4.01 -20.37 -14.35
N GLY A 139 -3.08 -19.99 -15.23
CA GLY A 139 -2.95 -20.55 -16.58
C GLY A 139 -3.35 -19.61 -17.72
N GLN A 140 -3.90 -18.43 -17.46
CA GLN A 140 -4.10 -17.39 -18.47
C GLN A 140 -2.80 -16.59 -18.68
N THR A 141 -2.27 -16.62 -19.89
CA THR A 141 -1.10 -15.84 -20.33
C THR A 141 -1.46 -14.45 -20.85
N ASP A 142 -2.75 -14.15 -21.03
CA ASP A 142 -3.19 -12.94 -21.71
C ASP A 142 -4.03 -12.03 -20.79
N CYS A 143 -3.44 -10.89 -20.40
CA CYS A 143 -4.16 -9.82 -19.74
C CYS A 143 -4.82 -8.95 -20.82
N ARG A 144 -6.11 -9.17 -21.10
CA ARG A 144 -6.87 -8.24 -21.96
C ARG A 144 -6.95 -6.86 -21.28
N PRO A 145 -6.54 -5.76 -21.94
CA PRO A 145 -6.68 -4.43 -21.38
C PRO A 145 -8.16 -4.01 -21.36
N GLY A 146 -8.62 -3.43 -20.24
CA GLY A 146 -9.86 -2.62 -20.23
C GLY A 146 -11.04 -3.07 -19.37
N ARG A 147 -10.93 -4.06 -18.48
CA ARG A 147 -12.04 -4.43 -17.57
C ARG A 147 -11.76 -4.04 -16.12
N TRP A 148 -12.19 -2.84 -15.74
CA TRP A 148 -12.17 -2.35 -14.37
C TRP A 148 -13.48 -2.75 -13.67
N ASN A 149 -13.41 -3.45 -12.55
CA ASN A 149 -14.57 -3.65 -11.68
C ASN A 149 -14.34 -2.85 -10.39
N ALA A 150 -15.13 -1.79 -10.19
CA ALA A 150 -15.31 -1.23 -8.86
C ALA A 150 -16.08 -2.25 -8.03
N THR A 151 -15.45 -2.88 -7.03
CA THR A 151 -16.21 -3.60 -6.01
C THR A 151 -16.89 -2.57 -5.12
N ASN A 152 -18.07 -2.11 -5.55
CA ASN A 152 -18.97 -1.29 -4.76
C ASN A 152 -19.66 -2.19 -3.72
N PRO A 153 -19.51 -1.98 -2.40
CA PRO A 153 -20.44 -2.56 -1.46
C PRO A 153 -21.76 -1.78 -1.59
N THR A 154 -22.76 -2.47 -2.09
CA THR A 154 -24.13 -2.02 -2.30
C THR A 154 -24.63 -1.16 -1.13
N SER A 155 -25.06 0.06 -1.47
CA SER A 155 -25.99 0.85 -0.68
C SER A 155 -27.18 -0.02 -0.28
N ARG A 156 -27.34 -0.28 1.02
CA ARG A 156 -28.56 -0.88 1.55
C ARG A 156 -29.63 0.23 1.54
N SER A 157 -30.43 0.26 0.49
CA SER A 157 -31.66 1.05 0.43
C SER A 157 -32.58 0.62 1.59
N ALA A 158 -32.95 1.59 2.43
CA ALA A 158 -33.97 1.43 3.45
C ALA A 158 -35.30 0.99 2.82
N PRO A 159 -36.08 0.08 3.44
CA PRO A 159 -37.36 -0.30 2.89
C PRO A 159 -38.37 0.85 3.06
N ALA A 160 -39.06 1.14 1.95
CA ALA A 160 -40.11 2.14 1.87
C ALA A 160 -41.26 1.82 2.84
N SER A 161 -41.76 2.85 3.50
CA SER A 161 -42.98 2.84 4.30
C SER A 161 -44.19 2.54 3.42
N SER A 162 -44.84 1.39 3.64
CA SER A 162 -46.17 1.11 3.08
C SER A 162 -47.24 1.62 4.04
N THR A 163 -47.89 2.71 3.67
CA THR A 163 -49.19 3.14 4.21
C THR A 163 -50.26 2.10 3.88
N PHE A 164 -50.91 1.55 4.90
CA PHE A 164 -52.16 0.81 4.79
C PHE A 164 -53.28 1.67 5.41
N SER A 165 -54.32 1.95 4.62
CA SER A 165 -55.63 2.39 5.11
C SER A 165 -56.65 1.34 4.71
N PRO A 166 -57.52 0.85 5.62
CA PRO A 166 -58.75 0.18 5.24
C PRO A 166 -59.96 1.14 5.32
N ALA A 167 -61.03 0.68 4.68
CA ALA A 167 -62.31 1.35 4.42
C ALA A 167 -63.07 1.82 5.68
#